data_AF-A0A3D3MM96-F1
#
_entry.id   AF-A0A3D3MM96-F1
#
_cell.length_a   1.000
_cell.length_b   1.000
_cell.length_c   1.000
_cell.angle_alpha   90.00
_cell.angle_beta   90.00
_cell.angle_gamma   90.00
#
_symmetry.space_group_name_H-M   'P 1'
#
loop_
_entity.id
_entity.type
_entity.pdbx_description
1 polymer ?
#
loop_
_entity_poly.entity_id
_entity_poly.type
_entity_poly.pdbx_seq_one_letter_code
_entity_poly.pdbx_strand_id
1 'polypeptide(L)'
;MDNKMKKIIILLGVLLCSDIIFSQIGINTASPGSILTVNGSFSSNYREVITNAALSISDSYVAYEGSSDATLTLPAAISGNGNR
;
A
#
# COMPACT_ATOMS: atom_id res chain seq x y z
N MET A 1 -17.77 35.42 31.60
CA MET A 1 -18.27 34.82 30.34
C MET A 1 -19.57 34.10 30.66
N ASP A 2 -20.67 34.54 30.07
CA ASP A 2 -21.98 33.94 30.24
C ASP A 2 -22.03 32.53 29.63
N ASN A 3 -22.98 31.72 30.09
CA ASN A 3 -23.13 30.35 29.60
C ASN A 3 -23.49 30.26 28.11
N LYS A 4 -24.01 31.33 27.49
CA LYS A 4 -24.33 31.35 26.06
C LYS A 4 -23.05 31.51 25.23
N MET A 5 -22.16 32.44 25.62
CA MET A 5 -20.85 32.61 24.98
C MET A 5 -19.96 31.36 25.12
N LYS A 6 -19.97 30.68 26.27
CA LYS A 6 -19.22 29.43 26.46
C LYS A 6 -19.66 28.31 25.50
N LYS A 7 -20.97 28.16 25.30
CA LYS A 7 -21.53 27.16 24.37
C LYS A 7 -21.15 27.45 22.91
N ILE A 8 -21.15 28.72 22.53
CA ILE A 8 -20.75 29.17 21.19
C ILE A 8 -19.27 28.87 20.92
N ILE A 9 -18.39 29.09 21.90
CA ILE A 9 -16.96 28.79 21.76
C ILE A 9 -16.72 27.28 21.58
N ILE A 10 -17.43 26.44 22.35
CA ILE A 10 -17.31 24.98 22.24
C ILE A 10 -17.78 24.50 20.87
N LEU A 11 -18.90 25.02 20.37
CA LEU A 11 -19.44 24.65 19.06
C LEU A 11 -18.48 25.01 17.92
N LEU A 12 -17.88 26.21 18.00
CA LEU A 12 -16.89 26.66 17.02
C LEU A 12 -15.61 25.80 17.07
N GLY A 13 -15.16 25.42 18.27
CA GLY A 13 -13.99 24.55 18.44
C GLY A 13 -14.19 23.15 17.85
N VAL A 14 -15.39 22.57 17.99
CA VAL A 14 -15.71 21.26 17.40
C VAL A 14 -15.77 21.33 15.88
N LEU A 15 -16.35 22.40 15.32
CA LEU A 15 -16.47 22.60 13.87
C LEU A 15 -15.10 22.77 13.19
N LEU A 16 -14.14 23.41 13.85
CA LEU A 16 -12.80 23.61 13.31
C LEU A 16 -11.91 22.35 13.43
N CYS A 17 -12.23 21.44 14.35
CA CYS A 17 -11.48 20.18 14.53
C CYS A 17 -11.93 19.05 13.59
N SER A 18 -13.10 19.12 12.95
CA SER A 18 -13.56 18.05 12.06
C SER A 18 -12.74 17.93 10.76
N ASP A 19 -12.11 19.02 10.32
CA ASP A 19 -11.38 19.05 9.04
C ASP A 19 -9.98 18.41 9.09
N ILE A 20 -9.48 18.11 10.30
CA ILE A 20 -8.14 17.53 10.54
C ILE A 20 -8.17 16.01 10.85
N ILE A 21 -9.36 15.39 10.88
CA ILE A 21 -9.49 13.95 11.18
C ILE A 21 -9.49 13.15 9.88
N PHE A 22 -8.31 12.64 9.49
CA PHE A 22 -8.18 11.66 8.41
C PHE A 22 -8.64 10.27 8.89
N SER A 23 -9.74 9.74 8.34
CA SER A 23 -10.32 8.44 8.73
C SER A 23 -10.07 7.31 7.70
N GLN A 24 -9.18 7.53 6.73
CA GLN A 24 -8.88 6.53 5.70
C GLN A 24 -7.73 5.63 6.15
N ILE A 25 -8.05 4.40 6.56
CA ILE A 25 -7.12 3.38 7.07
C ILE A 25 -7.19 2.05 6.28
N GLY A 26 -7.41 2.13 4.97
CA GLY A 26 -7.71 0.97 4.12
C GLY A 26 -7.17 1.04 2.68
N ILE A 27 -7.92 0.50 1.72
CA ILE A 27 -7.57 0.47 0.29
C ILE A 27 -7.36 1.91 -0.22
N ASN A 28 -6.30 2.13 -1.01
CA ASN A 28 -5.92 3.43 -1.58
C ASN A 28 -5.50 4.49 -0.55
N THR A 29 -4.89 4.06 0.57
CA THR A 29 -4.31 4.97 1.56
C THR A 29 -2.80 4.82 1.59
N ALA A 30 -2.06 5.90 1.86
CA ALA A 30 -0.59 5.87 1.87
C ALA A 30 0.00 5.02 3.02
N SER A 31 -0.82 4.65 4.01
CA SER A 31 -0.42 3.82 5.15
C SER A 31 -1.61 2.99 5.61
N PRO A 32 -1.97 1.92 4.87
CA PRO A 32 -3.08 1.06 5.26
C PRO A 32 -2.73 0.35 6.57
N GLY A 33 -3.56 0.54 7.60
CA GLY A 33 -3.40 -0.12 8.90
C GLY A 33 -4.00 -1.52 8.97
N SER A 34 -4.57 -2.02 7.86
CA SER A 34 -5.39 -3.24 7.82
C SER A 34 -4.90 -4.24 6.78
N ILE A 35 -5.08 -5.54 7.05
CA ILE A 35 -4.82 -6.63 6.10
C ILE A 35 -6.02 -6.76 5.16
N LEU A 36 -5.79 -6.73 3.85
CA LEU A 36 -6.82 -7.00 2.84
C LEU A 36 -6.95 -8.51 2.63
N THR A 37 -8.07 -9.10 3.07
CA THR A 37 -8.42 -10.48 2.74
C THR A 37 -9.30 -10.52 1.49
N VAL A 38 -8.84 -11.20 0.45
CA VAL A 38 -9.61 -11.43 -0.78
C VAL A 38 -10.20 -12.83 -0.74
N ASN A 39 -11.53 -12.93 -0.69
CA ASN A 39 -12.25 -14.20 -0.83
C ASN A 39 -12.57 -14.45 -2.31
N GLY A 40 -11.58 -14.93 -3.06
CA GLY A 40 -11.67 -15.18 -4.50
C GLY A 40 -10.33 -15.66 -5.07
N SER A 41 -10.22 -15.74 -6.40
CA SER A 41 -8.94 -16.05 -7.05
C SER A 41 -8.11 -14.77 -7.23
N PHE A 42 -6.87 -14.81 -6.75
CA PHE A 42 -5.83 -13.86 -7.13
C PHE A 42 -4.97 -14.51 -8.21
N SER A 43 -5.02 -13.99 -9.44
CA SER A 43 -4.16 -14.45 -10.53
C SER A 43 -3.07 -13.42 -10.77
N SER A 44 -1.84 -13.82 -10.49
CA SER A 44 -0.64 -13.02 -10.70
C SER A 44 0.18 -13.62 -11.84
N ASN A 45 0.94 -12.81 -12.57
CA ASN A 45 1.71 -13.34 -13.69
C ASN A 45 2.76 -14.34 -13.19
N TYR A 46 2.67 -15.54 -13.74
CA TYR A 46 3.70 -16.57 -13.63
C TYR A 46 4.62 -16.48 -14.85
N ARG A 47 5.93 -16.43 -14.60
CA ARG A 47 6.93 -16.40 -15.66
C ARG A 47 7.97 -17.47 -15.44
N GLU A 48 8.21 -18.29 -16.46
CA GLU A 48 9.32 -19.23 -16.49
C GLU A 48 10.53 -18.60 -17.19
N VAL A 49 11.72 -18.84 -16.65
CA VAL A 49 12.98 -18.32 -17.17
C VAL A 49 14.02 -19.44 -17.18
N ILE A 50 14.74 -19.59 -18.30
CA ILE A 50 15.77 -20.63 -18.48
C ILE A 50 17.19 -20.06 -18.68
N THR A 51 17.33 -18.74 -18.76
CA THR A 51 18.60 -18.02 -18.95
C THR A 51 18.59 -16.69 -18.18
N ASN A 52 19.64 -15.88 -18.26
CA ASN A 52 19.64 -14.53 -17.67
C ASN A 52 18.42 -13.71 -18.15
N ALA A 53 17.81 -12.96 -17.24
CA ALA A 53 16.65 -12.14 -17.56
C ALA A 53 16.56 -10.90 -16.66
N ALA A 54 16.05 -9.81 -17.23
CA ALA A 54 15.54 -8.69 -16.45
C ALA A 54 14.07 -8.95 -16.08
N LEU A 55 13.74 -8.76 -14.82
CA LEU A 55 12.39 -8.83 -14.29
C LEU A 55 11.74 -7.46 -14.34
N SER A 56 10.43 -7.47 -14.53
CA SER A 56 9.58 -6.28 -14.56
C SER A 56 8.71 -6.20 -13.32
N ILE A 57 8.09 -5.04 -13.09
CA ILE A 57 7.12 -4.88 -11.99
C ILE A 57 5.86 -5.74 -12.14
N SER A 58 5.62 -6.29 -13.34
CA SER A 58 4.52 -7.21 -13.62
C SER A 58 4.85 -8.67 -13.35
N ASP A 59 6.13 -9.02 -13.13
CA ASP A 59 6.57 -10.38 -12.83
C ASP A 59 6.42 -10.65 -11.33
N SER A 60 5.26 -11.19 -10.93
CA SER A 60 4.95 -11.44 -9.52
C SER A 60 5.38 -12.83 -9.03
N TYR A 61 5.56 -13.78 -9.95
CA TYR A 61 6.16 -15.08 -9.67
C TYR A 61 7.08 -15.48 -10.82
N VAL A 62 8.30 -15.89 -10.49
CA VAL A 62 9.29 -16.34 -11.47
C VAL A 62 9.83 -17.71 -11.06
N ALA A 63 9.70 -18.70 -11.96
CA ALA A 63 10.36 -20.00 -11.84
C ALA A 63 11.62 -20.01 -12.71
N TYR A 64 12.74 -20.47 -12.16
CA TYR A 64 13.96 -20.70 -12.92
C TYR A 64 14.13 -22.20 -13.18
N GLU A 65 14.10 -22.58 -14.45
CA GLU A 65 14.14 -23.99 -14.89
C GLU A 65 15.36 -24.29 -15.79
N GLY A 66 16.38 -23.41 -15.76
CA GLY A 66 17.60 -23.59 -16.54
C GLY A 66 18.56 -24.62 -15.94
N SER A 67 19.33 -25.31 -16.79
CA SER A 67 20.30 -26.32 -16.38
C SER A 67 21.70 -25.77 -16.01
N SER A 68 21.84 -24.45 -15.89
CA SER A 68 23.11 -23.77 -15.57
C SER A 68 22.84 -22.55 -14.69
N ASP A 69 23.86 -21.84 -14.22
CA ASP A 69 23.65 -20.63 -13.42
C ASP A 69 23.10 -19.48 -14.31
N ALA A 70 22.16 -18.70 -13.77
CA ALA A 70 21.63 -17.51 -14.42
C ALA A 70 21.51 -16.34 -13.44
N THR A 71 21.58 -15.12 -14.00
CA THR A 71 21.36 -13.89 -13.25
C THR A 71 19.99 -13.32 -13.58
N LEU A 72 19.15 -13.16 -12.55
CA LEU A 72 17.88 -12.45 -12.63
C LEU A 72 18.09 -11.02 -12.10
N THR A 73 17.89 -10.03 -12.96
CA THR A 73 18.02 -8.61 -12.59
C THR A 73 16.66 -8.10 -12.13
N LEU A 74 16.56 -7.72 -10.86
CA LEU A 74 15.35 -7.15 -10.28
C LEU A 74 15.15 -5.70 -10.76
N PRO A 75 13.88 -5.23 -10.88
CA PRO A 75 13.61 -3.81 -11.09
C PRO A 75 14.10 -2.98 -9.89
N ALA A 76 14.29 -1.68 -10.11
CA ALA A 76 14.68 -0.76 -9.05
C ALA A 76 13.68 -0.83 -7.88
N ALA A 77 14.22 -0.85 -6.65
CA ALA A 77 13.39 -0.85 -5.46
C ALA A 77 12.52 0.42 -5.42
N ILE A 78 11.22 0.24 -5.20
CA ILE A 78 10.28 1.35 -4.97
C ILE A 78 10.34 1.69 -3.48
N SER A 79 10.67 2.93 -3.14
CA SER A 79 10.63 3.42 -1.76
C SER A 79 9.19 3.64 -1.30
N GLY A 80 8.79 3.04 -0.18
CA GLY A 80 7.48 3.29 0.45
C GLY A 80 7.40 2.65 1.84
N ASN A 81 6.66 3.28 2.75
CA ASN A 81 6.38 2.70 4.08
C ASN A 81 5.64 1.36 3.88
N GLY A 82 6.30 0.25 4.22
CA GLY A 82 5.74 -1.10 4.09
C GLY A 82 6.47 -2.01 3.10
N ASN A 83 7.40 -1.48 2.29
CA ASN A 83 8.29 -2.29 1.46
C ASN A 83 9.48 -2.76 2.32
N ARG A 84 9.39 -3.96 2.89
CA ARG A 84 10.50 -4.69 3.51
C ARG A 84 10.77 -5.97 2.75
#